data_AF-A0A0K8V0B4-F1
#
_entry.id   AF-A0A0K8V0B4-F1
#
_cell.length_a   1.000
_cell.length_b   1.000
_cell.length_c   1.000
_cell.angle_alpha   90.00
_cell.angle_beta   90.00
_cell.angle_gamma   90.00
#
_symmetry.space_group_name_H-M   'P 1'
#
loop_
_entity.id
_entity.type
_entity.pdbx_description
1 polymer ?
#
loop_
_entity_poly.entity_id
_entity_poly.type
_entity_poly.pdbx_seq_one_letter_code
_entity_poly.pdbx_strand_id
1 'polypeptide(L)'
;MTENNPVKSEELESLTTKNGKTAQIVSGLNRPTEKIPLGEQSRAVRRQELMVLLGNIGLLSTGMALSLPTVTLRQLMDPNETVHLSESQASWFASINTLSCPLGGLLSGFLLDKMGRKNTLYVLNGIALASWALMALAVESNADIVFIQLMVSRFCIGE
;
A
#
# COMPACT_ATOMS: atom_id res chain seq x y z
N MET A 1 -40.59 56.46 -32.45
CA MET A 1 -40.91 55.77 -33.71
C MET A 1 -39.83 54.71 -33.88
N THR A 2 -40.07 53.51 -33.34
CA THR A 2 -39.07 52.43 -33.28
C THR A 2 -38.98 51.75 -34.64
N GLU A 3 -37.83 51.87 -35.27
CA GLU A 3 -37.50 51.29 -36.56
C GLU A 3 -37.49 49.75 -36.43
N ASN A 4 -38.58 49.11 -36.87
CA ASN A 4 -38.65 47.66 -37.02
C ASN A 4 -37.74 47.27 -38.17
N ASN A 5 -36.48 46.93 -37.86
CA ASN A 5 -35.53 46.44 -38.84
C ASN A 5 -35.87 44.96 -39.17
N PRO A 6 -36.40 44.67 -40.37
CA PRO A 6 -36.88 43.33 -40.73
C PRO A 6 -35.78 42.27 -40.70
N VAL A 7 -34.52 42.66 -40.87
CA VAL A 7 -33.35 41.76 -40.90
C VAL A 7 -33.15 41.05 -39.55
N LYS A 8 -33.44 41.74 -38.43
CA LYS A 8 -33.22 41.19 -37.08
C LYS A 8 -34.27 40.16 -36.70
N SER A 9 -35.50 40.32 -37.19
CA SER A 9 -36.59 39.36 -37.01
C SER A 9 -36.37 38.09 -37.82
N GLU A 10 -35.85 38.20 -39.05
CA GLU A 10 -35.55 37.04 -39.91
C GLU A 10 -34.40 36.19 -39.34
N GLU A 11 -33.38 36.84 -38.76
CA GLU A 11 -32.26 36.15 -38.11
C GLU A 11 -32.74 35.34 -36.89
N LEU A 12 -33.65 35.90 -36.09
CA LEU A 12 -34.27 35.22 -34.93
C LEU A 12 -35.18 34.06 -35.35
N GLU A 13 -35.90 34.16 -36.46
CA GLU A 13 -36.69 33.05 -37.01
C GLU A 13 -35.80 31.92 -37.54
N SER A 14 -34.67 32.23 -38.19
CA SER A 14 -33.74 31.21 -38.69
C SER A 14 -33.07 30.38 -37.59
N LEU A 15 -33.03 30.91 -36.36
CA LEU A 15 -32.51 30.25 -35.16
C LEU A 15 -33.53 29.34 -34.47
N THR A 16 -34.76 29.27 -34.97
CA THR A 16 -35.73 28.26 -34.54
C THR A 16 -35.51 26.97 -35.31
N THR A 17 -35.06 25.93 -34.60
CA THR A 17 -34.91 24.60 -35.18
C THR A 17 -36.29 24.00 -35.50
N LYS A 18 -36.38 23.14 -36.53
CA LYS A 18 -37.62 22.53 -37.06
C LYS A 18 -38.55 21.84 -36.04
N ASN A 19 -38.10 21.68 -34.79
CA ASN A 19 -38.86 21.11 -33.67
C ASN A 19 -39.46 22.16 -32.71
N GLY A 20 -39.52 23.44 -33.09
CA GLY A 20 -40.11 24.51 -32.26
C GLY A 20 -39.31 24.84 -31.00
N LYS A 21 -38.06 24.38 -30.91
CA LYS A 21 -37.15 24.69 -29.80
C LYS A 21 -36.25 25.85 -30.20
N THR A 22 -36.38 26.97 -29.50
CA THR A 22 -35.50 28.13 -29.62
C THR A 22 -34.09 27.74 -29.21
N ALA A 23 -33.09 28.05 -30.04
CA ALA A 23 -31.69 27.83 -29.70
C ALA A 23 -31.33 28.65 -28.45
N GLN A 24 -31.08 27.97 -27.33
CA GLN A 24 -30.65 28.62 -26.09
C GLN A 24 -29.12 28.78 -26.18
N ILE A 25 -28.63 30.03 -26.17
CA ILE A 25 -27.19 30.30 -26.09
C ILE A 25 -26.73 29.91 -24.68
N VAL A 26 -26.15 28.71 -24.55
CA VAL A 26 -25.55 28.26 -23.30
C VAL A 26 -24.22 29.01 -23.15
N SER A 27 -24.18 29.97 -22.22
CA SER A 27 -22.93 30.65 -21.88
C SER A 27 -21.93 29.62 -21.34
N GLY A 28 -20.70 29.65 -21.87
CA GLY A 28 -19.63 28.73 -21.43
C GLY A 28 -19.32 27.55 -22.35
N LEU A 29 -19.94 27.43 -23.53
CA LEU A 29 -19.58 26.37 -24.51
C LEU A 29 -18.18 26.54 -25.12
N ASN A 30 -17.58 27.73 -25.00
CA ASN A 30 -16.21 28.04 -25.44
C ASN A 30 -15.16 27.85 -24.33
N ARG A 31 -15.54 27.27 -23.18
CA ARG A 31 -14.63 27.05 -22.06
C ARG A 31 -13.74 25.84 -22.41
N PRO A 32 -12.40 25.99 -22.52
CA PRO A 32 -11.55 24.83 -22.70
C PRO A 32 -11.76 23.90 -21.51
N THR A 33 -11.98 22.60 -21.76
CA THR A 33 -12.15 21.61 -20.70
C THR A 33 -10.87 21.58 -19.85
N GLU A 34 -10.93 22.19 -18.67
CA GLU A 34 -9.87 22.13 -17.68
C GLU A 34 -9.80 20.69 -17.16
N LYS A 35 -8.79 19.93 -17.62
CA LYS A 35 -8.56 18.58 -17.15
C LYS A 35 -8.02 18.66 -15.73
N ILE A 36 -8.87 18.32 -14.76
CA ILE A 36 -8.48 18.15 -13.35
C ILE A 36 -7.22 17.26 -13.32
N PRO A 37 -6.13 17.68 -12.63
CA PRO A 37 -4.91 16.90 -12.58
C PRO A 37 -5.20 15.51 -12.00
N LEU A 38 -4.55 14.48 -12.55
CA LEU A 38 -4.77 13.07 -12.17
C LEU A 38 -4.68 12.81 -10.65
N GLY A 39 -3.93 13.63 -9.91
CA GLY A 39 -3.78 13.55 -8.46
C GLY A 39 -4.96 14.07 -7.64
N GLU A 40 -5.80 14.96 -8.19
CA GLU A 40 -6.96 15.55 -7.48
C GLU A 40 -8.27 14.77 -7.70
N GLN A 41 -8.25 13.72 -8.52
CA GLN A 41 -9.42 12.87 -8.67
C GLN A 41 -9.67 12.11 -7.35
N SER A 42 -10.88 12.20 -6.80
CA SER A 42 -11.27 11.50 -5.55
C SER A 42 -10.96 9.98 -5.56
N ARG A 43 -10.98 9.34 -6.74
CA ARG A 43 -10.58 7.94 -6.90
C ARG A 43 -9.07 7.73 -6.77
N ALA A 44 -8.25 8.67 -7.25
CA ALA A 44 -6.80 8.63 -7.13
C ALA A 44 -6.36 8.88 -5.68
N VAL A 45 -6.96 9.87 -5.01
CA VAL A 45 -6.71 10.18 -3.59
C VAL A 45 -7.00 8.97 -2.70
N ARG A 46 -8.19 8.34 -2.83
CA ARG A 46 -8.51 7.13 -2.05
C ARG A 46 -7.54 5.96 -2.28
N ARG A 47 -7.07 5.79 -3.52
CA ARG A 47 -6.06 4.76 -3.83
C ARG A 47 -4.72 5.09 -3.18
N GLN A 48 -4.33 6.36 -3.18
CA GLN A 48 -3.11 6.82 -2.56
C GLN A 48 -3.15 6.68 -1.04
N GLU A 49 -4.24 7.09 -0.40
CA GLU A 49 -4.48 6.90 1.04
C GLU A 49 -4.34 5.43 1.44
N LEU A 50 -5.00 4.52 0.70
CA LEU A 50 -4.92 3.08 0.97
C LEU A 50 -3.49 2.53 0.85
N MET A 51 -2.73 2.97 -0.16
CA MET A 51 -1.32 2.56 -0.32
C MET A 51 -0.44 3.09 0.81
N VAL A 52 -0.67 4.32 1.26
CA VAL A 52 0.06 4.91 2.39
C VAL A 52 -0.27 4.17 3.68
N LEU A 53 -1.53 3.85 3.93
CA LEU A 53 -1.94 3.09 5.10
C LEU A 53 -1.27 1.70 5.12
N LEU A 54 -1.32 0.98 3.99
CA LEU A 54 -0.68 -0.34 3.85
C LEU A 54 0.84 -0.26 4.04
N GLY A 55 1.49 0.76 3.49
CA GLY A 55 2.93 0.98 3.69
C GLY A 55 3.29 1.22 5.16
N ASN A 56 2.51 2.04 5.87
CA ASN A 56 2.75 2.32 7.29
C ASN A 56 2.48 1.11 8.20
N ILE A 57 1.47 0.30 7.89
CA ILE A 57 1.20 -0.95 8.64
C ILE A 57 2.37 -1.92 8.48
N GLY A 58 2.90 -2.06 7.25
CA GLY A 58 4.11 -2.85 7.00
C GLY A 58 5.30 -2.36 7.81
N LEU A 59 5.53 -1.04 7.82
CA LEU A 59 6.61 -0.42 8.60
C LEU A 59 6.48 -0.67 10.11
N LEU A 60 5.25 -0.54 10.65
CA LEU A 60 4.97 -0.82 12.06
C LEU A 60 5.26 -2.29 12.40
N SER A 61 4.81 -3.21 11.55
CA SER A 61 5.05 -4.65 11.68
C SER A 61 6.55 -4.96 11.75
N THR A 62 7.34 -4.41 10.83
CA THR A 62 8.80 -4.60 10.83
C THR A 62 9.45 -4.02 12.09
N GLY A 63 9.00 -2.85 12.57
CA GLY A 63 9.46 -2.26 13.83
C GLY A 63 9.20 -3.13 15.06
N MET A 64 8.04 -3.79 15.12
CA MET A 64 7.73 -4.76 16.16
C MET A 64 8.62 -6.00 16.08
N ALA A 65 8.84 -6.55 14.88
CA ALA A 65 9.69 -7.72 14.66
C ALA A 65 11.16 -7.47 15.07
N LEU A 66 11.67 -6.26 14.82
CA LEU A 66 12.99 -5.80 15.24
C LEU A 66 13.12 -5.69 16.76
N SER A 67 12.05 -5.26 17.44
CA SER A 67 12.03 -5.10 18.90
C SER A 67 11.74 -6.40 19.65
N LEU A 68 11.19 -7.40 18.97
CA LEU A 68 10.81 -8.68 19.56
C LEU A 68 11.96 -9.40 20.30
N PRO A 69 13.19 -9.53 19.75
CA PRO A 69 14.30 -10.14 20.48
C PRO A 69 14.58 -9.46 21.82
N THR A 70 14.43 -8.15 21.92
CA THR A 70 14.68 -7.44 23.18
C THR A 70 13.73 -7.88 24.29
N VAL A 71 12.48 -8.21 23.95
CA VAL A 71 11.48 -8.66 24.94
C VAL A 71 11.51 -10.18 25.13
N THR A 72 11.62 -10.96 24.06
CA THR A 72 11.56 -12.42 24.13
C THR A 72 12.86 -13.02 24.62
N LEU A 73 14.02 -12.43 24.31
CA LEU A 73 15.31 -13.02 24.68
C LEU A 73 15.47 -13.22 26.20
N ARG A 74 14.90 -12.33 27.01
CA ARG A 74 14.94 -12.46 28.47
C ARG A 74 14.14 -13.67 28.98
N GLN A 75 13.01 -13.98 28.32
CA GLN A 75 12.18 -15.14 28.64
C GLN A 75 12.82 -16.44 28.11
N LEU A 76 13.31 -16.43 26.86
CA LEU A 76 13.93 -17.62 26.27
C LEU A 76 15.31 -17.97 26.89
N MET A 77 15.91 -17.09 27.68
CA MET A 77 17.13 -17.37 28.45
C MET A 77 16.85 -17.77 29.92
N ASP A 78 15.59 -17.74 30.38
CA ASP A 78 15.25 -18.17 31.73
C ASP A 78 15.26 -19.71 31.79
N PRO A 79 16.09 -20.33 32.66
CA PRO A 79 16.15 -21.79 32.80
C PRO A 79 14.86 -22.41 33.37
N ASN A 80 13.92 -21.61 33.88
CA ASN A 80 12.64 -22.11 34.40
C ASN A 80 11.53 -22.20 33.35
N GLU A 81 11.77 -21.71 32.14
CA GLU A 81 10.77 -21.68 31.07
C GLU A 81 10.83 -22.95 30.21
N THR A 82 9.68 -23.42 29.73
CA THR A 82 9.55 -24.66 28.92
C THR A 82 10.31 -24.60 27.59
N VAL A 83 10.63 -23.39 27.12
CA VAL A 83 11.41 -23.14 25.91
C VAL A 83 12.64 -22.32 26.28
N HIS A 84 13.72 -23.01 26.64
CA HIS A 84 15.03 -22.40 26.84
C HIS A 84 15.85 -22.51 25.53
N LEU A 85 16.44 -21.39 25.11
CA LEU A 85 17.42 -21.35 24.03
C LEU A 85 18.84 -21.30 24.60
N SER A 86 19.78 -21.89 23.85
CA SER A 86 21.21 -21.66 24.07
C SER A 86 21.58 -20.21 23.78
N GLU A 87 22.60 -19.68 24.46
CA GLU A 87 23.21 -18.37 24.16
C GLU A 87 23.59 -18.23 22.67
N SER A 88 24.01 -19.33 22.04
CA SER A 88 24.31 -19.36 20.61
C SER A 88 23.06 -19.12 19.74
N GLN A 89 21.95 -19.79 20.05
CA GLN A 89 20.68 -19.64 19.34
C GLN A 89 20.10 -18.24 19.52
N ALA A 90 20.18 -17.69 20.73
CA ALA A 90 19.83 -16.31 21.04
C ALA A 90 20.59 -15.28 20.18
N SER A 91 21.91 -15.46 20.04
CA SER A 91 22.75 -14.57 19.21
C SER A 91 22.40 -14.66 17.73
N TRP A 92 22.18 -15.88 17.22
CA TRP A 92 21.68 -16.09 15.86
C TRP A 92 20.30 -15.45 15.66
N PHE A 93 19.43 -15.53 16.66
CA PHE A 93 18.10 -14.95 16.61
C PHE A 93 18.11 -13.42 16.53
N ALA A 94 19.02 -12.77 17.25
CA ALA A 94 19.19 -11.32 17.19
C ALA A 94 19.81 -10.85 15.86
N SER A 95 20.75 -11.62 15.31
CA SER A 95 21.55 -11.22 14.13
C SER A 95 20.89 -11.51 12.79
N ILE A 96 20.02 -12.53 12.70
CA ILE A 96 19.38 -12.94 11.43
C ILE A 96 18.62 -11.79 10.75
N ASN A 97 18.04 -10.88 11.54
CA ASN A 97 17.27 -9.75 11.01
C ASN A 97 18.16 -8.72 10.31
N THR A 98 19.40 -8.58 10.75
CA THR A 98 20.38 -7.69 10.11
C THR A 98 20.89 -8.32 8.82
N LEU A 99 21.02 -9.65 8.78
CA LEU A 99 21.42 -10.39 7.59
C LEU A 99 20.33 -10.41 6.51
N SER A 100 19.06 -10.47 6.89
CA SER A 100 17.93 -10.45 5.95
C SER A 100 17.71 -9.08 5.31
N CYS A 101 17.96 -7.99 6.03
CA CYS A 101 17.73 -6.62 5.57
C CYS A 101 18.30 -6.28 4.17
N PRO A 102 19.59 -6.55 3.85
CA PRO A 102 20.10 -6.30 2.50
C PRO A 102 19.52 -7.25 1.44
N LEU A 103 19.16 -8.48 1.83
CA LEU A 103 18.57 -9.46 0.92
C LEU A 103 17.14 -9.08 0.55
N GLY A 104 16.34 -8.68 1.53
CA GLY A 104 14.98 -8.20 1.31
C GLY A 104 14.95 -6.86 0.59
N GLY A 105 15.86 -5.93 0.89
CA GLY A 105 16.00 -4.70 0.12
C GLY A 105 16.31 -4.95 -1.37
N LEU A 106 17.17 -5.92 -1.66
CA LEU A 106 17.48 -6.34 -3.03
C LEU A 106 16.28 -7.03 -3.71
N LEU A 107 15.60 -7.92 -2.99
CA LEU A 107 14.42 -8.64 -3.47
C LEU A 107 13.28 -7.66 -3.77
N SER A 108 12.98 -6.75 -2.85
CA SER A 108 12.02 -5.66 -3.00
C SER A 108 12.33 -4.78 -4.20
N GLY A 109 13.60 -4.40 -4.41
CA GLY A 109 14.04 -3.66 -5.59
C GLY A 109 13.78 -4.42 -6.90
N PHE A 110 14.15 -5.70 -6.94
CA PHE A 110 13.90 -6.56 -8.10
C PHE A 110 12.40 -6.75 -8.40
N LEU A 111 11.59 -6.95 -7.36
CA LEU A 111 10.14 -7.05 -7.46
C LEU A 111 9.52 -5.74 -7.96
N LEU A 112 10.03 -4.59 -7.51
CA LEU A 112 9.57 -3.27 -7.93
C LEU A 112 9.79 -3.05 -9.42
N ASP A 113 10.97 -3.43 -9.92
CA ASP A 113 11.34 -3.29 -11.33
C ASP A 113 10.55 -4.22 -12.25
N LYS A 114 10.23 -5.44 -11.78
CA LYS A 114 9.54 -6.45 -12.60
C LYS A 114 8.01 -6.37 -12.55
N MET A 115 7.42 -6.12 -11.39
CA MET A 115 5.97 -6.23 -11.16
C MET A 115 5.26 -4.88 -11.01
N GLY A 116 6.02 -3.81 -10.85
CA GLY A 116 5.51 -2.46 -10.64
C GLY A 116 5.00 -2.21 -9.21
N ARG A 117 5.07 -0.94 -8.81
CA ARG A 117 4.92 -0.46 -7.43
C ARG A 117 3.69 -0.93 -6.67
N LYS A 118 2.54 -1.05 -7.35
CA LYS A 118 1.28 -1.46 -6.70
C LYS A 118 1.26 -2.95 -6.37
N ASN A 119 1.75 -3.81 -7.28
CA ASN A 119 1.74 -5.25 -7.07
C ASN A 119 2.80 -5.65 -6.06
N THR A 120 3.98 -5.02 -6.10
CA THR A 120 5.04 -5.21 -5.11
C THR A 120 4.52 -4.93 -3.70
N LEU A 121 3.76 -3.84 -3.49
CA LEU A 121 3.22 -3.54 -2.16
C LEU A 121 2.27 -4.64 -1.64
N TYR A 122 1.41 -5.19 -2.50
CA TYR A 122 0.52 -6.30 -2.10
C TYR A 122 1.28 -7.59 -1.81
N VAL A 123 2.28 -7.92 -2.63
CA VAL A 123 3.12 -9.11 -2.42
C VAL A 123 3.89 -9.01 -1.11
N LEU A 124 4.55 -7.87 -0.86
CA LEU A 124 5.30 -7.63 0.37
C LEU A 124 4.40 -7.69 1.61
N ASN A 125 3.22 -7.07 1.57
CA ASN A 125 2.24 -7.19 2.65
C ASN A 125 1.77 -8.65 2.84
N GLY A 126 1.59 -9.39 1.75
CA GLY A 126 1.23 -10.81 1.81
C GLY A 126 2.31 -11.67 2.47
N ILE A 127 3.58 -11.46 2.11
CA ILE A 127 4.73 -12.13 2.71
C ILE A 127 4.83 -11.79 4.20
N ALA A 128 4.65 -10.51 4.57
CA ALA A 128 4.65 -10.07 5.96
C ALA A 128 3.52 -10.75 6.77
N LEU A 129 2.30 -10.80 6.24
CA LEU A 129 1.18 -11.49 6.88
C LEU A 129 1.43 -12.99 7.03
N ALA A 130 1.96 -13.64 5.99
CA ALA A 130 2.30 -15.06 6.04
C ALA A 130 3.37 -15.35 7.10
N SER A 131 4.35 -14.46 7.25
CA SER A 131 5.41 -14.59 8.25
C SER A 131 4.87 -14.44 9.67
N TRP A 132 3.97 -13.48 9.91
CA TRP A 132 3.28 -13.35 11.19
C TRP A 132 2.38 -14.55 11.49
N ALA A 133 1.69 -15.08 10.49
CA ALA A 133 0.89 -16.30 10.64
C ALA A 133 1.76 -17.51 10.98
N LEU A 134 2.90 -17.67 10.30
CA LEU A 134 3.86 -18.75 10.58
C LEU A 134 4.40 -18.65 12.00
N MET A 135 4.67 -17.43 12.48
CA MET A 135 5.11 -17.17 13.83
C MET A 135 4.02 -17.47 14.88
N ALA A 136 2.76 -17.13 14.60
CA ALA A 136 1.64 -17.42 15.49
C ALA A 136 1.29 -18.92 15.55
N LEU A 137 1.57 -19.66 14.46
CA LEU A 137 1.35 -21.10 14.35
C LEU A 137 2.53 -21.94 14.85
N ALA A 138 3.56 -21.33 15.43
CA ALA A 138 4.69 -22.06 15.99
C ALA A 138 4.23 -22.90 17.20
N VAL A 139 3.89 -24.17 16.96
CA VAL A 139 3.34 -25.08 17.97
C VAL A 139 4.47 -25.70 18.80
N GLU A 140 4.35 -25.51 20.12
CA GLU A 140 5.16 -25.89 21.30
C GLU A 140 5.75 -27.32 21.39
N SER A 141 5.71 -28.12 20.33
CA SER A 141 6.12 -29.52 20.39
C SER A 141 7.63 -29.76 20.57
N ASN A 142 8.50 -28.87 20.07
CA ASN A 142 9.97 -28.96 20.23
C ASN A 142 10.63 -27.58 20.11
N ALA A 143 11.56 -27.26 21.02
CA ALA A 143 12.29 -25.98 21.03
C ALA A 143 13.06 -25.71 19.72
N ASP A 144 13.69 -26.73 19.14
CA ASP A 144 14.43 -26.59 17.87
C ASP A 144 13.52 -26.28 16.68
N ILE A 145 12.31 -26.87 16.64
CA ILE A 145 11.34 -26.61 15.58
C ILE A 145 10.82 -25.17 15.68
N VAL A 146 10.49 -24.74 16.90
CA VAL A 146 10.09 -23.35 17.17
C VAL A 146 11.21 -22.39 16.79
N PHE A 147 12.47 -22.70 17.13
CA PHE A 147 13.62 -21.89 16.74
C PHE A 147 13.77 -21.74 15.22
N ILE A 148 13.67 -22.84 14.47
CA ILE A 148 13.76 -22.81 13.00
C ILE A 148 12.59 -22.01 12.41
N GLN A 149 11.36 -22.21 12.90
CA GLN A 149 10.19 -21.46 12.43
C GLN A 149 10.33 -19.96 12.68
N LEU A 150 10.88 -19.58 13.83
CA LEU A 150 11.19 -18.19 14.15
C LEU A 150 12.26 -17.63 13.20
N MET A 151 13.32 -18.39 12.88
CA MET A 151 14.34 -17.97 11.90
C MET A 151 13.76 -17.76 10.50
N VAL A 152 12.93 -18.69 10.02
CA VAL A 152 12.27 -18.57 8.72
C VAL A 152 11.34 -17.37 8.70
N SER A 153 10.51 -17.20 9.73
CA SER A 153 9.58 -16.07 9.84
C SER A 153 10.32 -14.73 9.86
N ARG A 154 11.43 -14.62 10.61
CA ARG A 154 12.26 -13.40 10.69
C ARG A 154 12.96 -13.10 9.38
N PHE A 155 13.45 -14.13 8.69
CA PHE A 155 14.07 -13.98 7.38
C PHE A 155 13.08 -13.42 6.36
N CYS A 156 11.83 -13.91 6.37
CA CYS A 156 10.78 -13.41 5.47
C CYS A 156 10.24 -12.02 5.82
N ILE A 157 10.36 -11.57 7.08
CA ILE A 157 9.97 -10.21 7.50
C ILE A 157 11.06 -9.17 7.18
N GLY A 158 12.31 -9.59 7.06
CA GLY A 158 13.44 -8.72 6.77
C GLY A 158 13.49 -8.25 5.32
N GLU A 159 12.54 -7.39 4.94
CA GLU A 159 12.45 -6.63 3.69
C GLU A 159 12.76 -5.15 3.88
#